data_AF-M2XIC4-F1
#
_entry.id   AF-M2XIC4-F1
#
_cell.length_a   1.000
_cell.length_b   1.000
_cell.length_c   1.000
_cell.angle_alpha   90.00
_cell.angle_beta   90.00
_cell.angle_gamma   90.00
#
_symmetry.space_group_name_H-M   'P 1'
#
loop_
_entity.id
_entity.type
_entity.pdbx_description
1 polymer ?
#
loop_
_entity_poly.entity_id
_entity_poly.type
_entity_poly.pdbx_seq_one_letter_code
_entity_poly.pdbx_strand_id
1 'polypeptide(L)'
;MHLPPSPHNVANLDQAFSALTLSAQTAHRCNTCSQPLSSQNALDHHKITHLPKTVNCLACPRKFRRYADVLIHLEAGTCSSGTNLRSLNRLAAMCYQWKKYVAKEFRQQLLERDVAYRVWGEGPFKCPRCGEEFPLLSSLAMHVWSPTPQCGQGMNGGAMGKLKRWLGKKLFPFRAGWRTA
;
A
#
# COMPACT_ATOMS: atom_id res chain seq x y z
N MET A 1 68.65 -23.04 -11.02
CA MET A 1 68.02 -23.35 -12.33
C MET A 1 66.51 -23.38 -12.12
N HIS A 2 65.79 -22.71 -13.01
CA HIS A 2 64.38 -22.28 -12.90
C HIS A 2 63.36 -23.36 -12.55
N LEU A 3 62.27 -22.94 -11.87
CA LEU A 3 60.94 -22.79 -12.49
C LEU A 3 60.04 -21.88 -11.61
N PRO A 4 59.34 -20.88 -12.18
CA PRO A 4 58.36 -20.07 -11.45
C PRO A 4 57.00 -20.82 -11.35
N PRO A 5 56.19 -20.55 -10.30
CA PRO A 5 54.81 -21.03 -10.28
C PRO A 5 53.98 -20.32 -11.37
N SER A 6 53.20 -21.13 -12.09
CA SER A 6 52.38 -20.75 -13.24
C SER A 6 51.16 -19.89 -12.83
N PRO A 7 50.74 -18.90 -13.64
CA PRO A 7 49.65 -18.00 -13.30
C PRO A 7 48.32 -18.54 -13.85
N HIS A 8 47.75 -19.54 -13.19
CA HIS A 8 46.40 -20.00 -13.53
C HIS A 8 45.58 -20.18 -12.26
N ASN A 9 44.66 -19.24 -12.00
CA ASN A 9 43.22 -19.51 -11.77
C ASN A 9 42.48 -18.32 -11.11
N VAL A 10 42.81 -17.06 -11.43
CA VAL A 10 42.03 -15.89 -10.98
C VAL A 10 40.87 -15.52 -11.92
N ALA A 11 40.76 -16.13 -13.10
CA ALA A 11 39.75 -15.79 -14.11
C ALA A 11 38.39 -16.52 -13.94
N ASN A 12 38.30 -17.49 -13.02
CA ASN A 12 37.11 -18.34 -12.88
C ASN A 12 36.14 -17.87 -11.77
N LEU A 13 36.63 -17.09 -10.79
CA LEU A 13 35.79 -16.54 -9.72
C LEU A 13 34.93 -15.37 -10.20
N ASP A 14 35.44 -14.52 -11.08
CA ASP A 14 34.69 -13.39 -11.66
C ASP A 14 33.57 -13.85 -12.62
N GLN A 15 33.79 -14.95 -13.35
CA GLN A 15 32.77 -15.53 -14.24
C GLN A 15 31.67 -16.25 -13.45
N ALA A 16 32.02 -16.98 -12.39
CA ALA A 16 31.04 -17.60 -11.49
C ALA A 16 30.23 -16.55 -10.72
N PHE A 17 30.86 -15.46 -10.26
CA PHE A 17 30.18 -14.33 -9.62
C PHE A 17 29.26 -13.57 -10.59
N SER A 18 29.70 -13.40 -11.85
CA SER A 18 28.89 -12.81 -12.93
C SER A 18 27.69 -13.69 -13.32
N ALA A 19 27.84 -15.02 -13.33
CA ALA A 19 26.74 -15.96 -13.61
C ALA A 19 25.74 -16.07 -12.44
N LEU A 20 26.21 -16.01 -11.19
CA LEU A 20 25.38 -15.97 -9.98
C LEU A 20 24.60 -14.65 -9.87
N THR A 21 25.21 -13.53 -10.25
CA THR A 21 24.53 -12.22 -10.30
C THR A 21 23.53 -12.13 -11.46
N LEU A 22 23.81 -12.75 -12.61
CA LEU A 22 22.86 -12.85 -13.73
C LEU A 22 21.68 -13.79 -13.44
N SER A 23 21.90 -14.89 -12.71
CA SER A 23 20.82 -15.81 -12.30
C SER A 23 19.89 -15.18 -11.25
N ALA A 24 20.43 -14.37 -10.33
CA ALA A 24 19.63 -13.60 -9.38
C ALA A 24 18.77 -12.52 -10.07
N GLN A 25 19.29 -11.87 -11.13
CA GLN A 25 18.53 -10.88 -11.92
C GLN A 25 17.45 -11.49 -12.82
N THR A 26 17.49 -12.80 -13.10
CA THR A 26 16.49 -13.48 -13.93
C THR A 26 15.36 -14.13 -13.12
N ALA A 27 15.53 -14.32 -11.81
CA ALA A 27 14.56 -15.02 -10.96
C ALA A 27 13.23 -14.28 -10.74
N HIS A 28 13.21 -12.94 -10.85
CA HIS A 28 12.03 -12.12 -10.53
C HIS A 28 11.46 -11.41 -11.75
N ARG A 29 11.22 -12.15 -12.84
CA ARG A 29 10.59 -11.61 -14.05
C ARG A 29 9.08 -11.76 -14.04
N CYS A 30 8.39 -10.75 -14.56
CA CYS A 30 6.95 -10.85 -14.81
C CYS A 30 6.70 -11.77 -16.02
N ASN A 31 5.79 -12.74 -15.89
CA ASN A 31 5.40 -13.61 -17.01
C ASN A 31 4.51 -12.91 -18.05
N THR A 32 3.83 -11.81 -17.68
CA THR A 32 2.95 -11.07 -18.60
C THR A 32 3.70 -10.08 -19.49
N CYS A 33 4.70 -9.37 -18.96
CA CYS A 33 5.42 -8.32 -19.69
C CYS A 33 6.94 -8.49 -19.70
N SER A 34 7.46 -9.59 -19.15
CA SER A 34 8.89 -9.94 -19.10
C SER A 34 9.81 -8.93 -18.39
N GLN A 35 9.24 -7.92 -17.74
CA GLN A 35 9.98 -6.91 -16.99
C GLN A 35 10.75 -7.60 -15.84
N PRO A 36 12.06 -7.31 -15.68
CA PRO A 36 12.82 -7.76 -14.52
C PRO A 36 12.50 -6.89 -13.30
N LEU A 37 12.30 -7.52 -12.14
CA LEU A 37 12.05 -6.85 -10.86
C LEU A 37 13.19 -7.17 -9.89
N SER A 38 13.41 -6.28 -8.92
CA SER A 38 14.52 -6.38 -7.96
C SER A 38 14.33 -7.44 -6.87
N SER A 39 13.11 -7.93 -6.66
CA SER A 39 12.79 -8.92 -5.63
C SER A 39 11.45 -9.61 -5.91
N GLN A 40 11.21 -10.73 -5.23
CA GLN A 40 9.92 -11.43 -5.28
C GLN A 40 8.75 -10.53 -4.83
N ASN A 41 8.94 -9.74 -3.78
CA ASN A 41 7.90 -8.83 -3.28
C ASN A 41 7.59 -7.72 -4.30
N ALA A 42 8.62 -7.20 -4.99
CA ALA A 42 8.45 -6.24 -6.08
C ALA A 42 7.71 -6.88 -7.27
N LEU A 43 7.99 -8.15 -7.59
CA LEU A 43 7.27 -8.91 -8.61
C LEU A 43 5.80 -9.13 -8.25
N ASP A 44 5.50 -9.52 -7.01
CA ASP A 44 4.12 -9.75 -6.58
C ASP A 44 3.30 -8.45 -6.53
N HIS A 45 3.90 -7.34 -6.11
CA HIS A 45 3.29 -6.03 -6.27
C HIS A 45 3.15 -5.60 -7.73
N HIS A 46 4.12 -5.89 -8.58
CA HIS A 46 4.08 -5.57 -10.01
C HIS A 46 2.93 -6.29 -10.72
N LYS A 47 2.66 -7.57 -10.40
CA LYS A 47 1.55 -8.33 -10.99
C LYS A 47 0.19 -7.64 -10.85
N ILE A 48 0.02 -6.80 -9.82
CA ILE A 48 -1.19 -6.00 -9.60
C ILE A 48 -1.42 -5.02 -10.75
N THR A 49 -0.38 -4.53 -11.42
CA THR A 49 -0.49 -3.61 -12.57
C THR A 49 -1.22 -4.23 -13.76
N HIS A 50 -1.14 -5.55 -13.91
CA HIS A 50 -1.84 -6.31 -14.93
C HIS A 50 -3.32 -6.59 -14.57
N LEU A 51 -3.72 -6.39 -13.31
CA LEU A 51 -5.10 -6.61 -12.91
C LEU A 51 -6.03 -5.52 -13.50
N PRO A 52 -7.26 -5.89 -13.86
CA PRO A 52 -8.28 -4.93 -14.26
C PRO A 52 -8.66 -4.00 -13.09
N LYS A 53 -9.07 -2.78 -13.41
CA LYS A 53 -9.57 -1.80 -12.43
C LYS A 53 -11.02 -2.13 -12.05
N THR A 54 -11.22 -2.93 -11.01
CA THR A 54 -12.55 -3.41 -10.60
C THR A 54 -13.09 -2.73 -9.33
N VAL A 55 -12.25 -2.05 -8.56
CA VAL A 55 -12.64 -1.42 -7.29
C VAL A 55 -13.12 0.00 -7.55
N ASN A 56 -14.40 0.28 -7.27
CA ASN A 56 -14.96 1.62 -7.42
C ASN A 56 -14.40 2.58 -6.35
N CYS A 57 -14.19 3.83 -6.73
CA CYS A 57 -14.02 4.91 -5.78
C CYS A 57 -15.26 5.02 -4.88
N LEU A 58 -15.05 5.47 -3.64
CA LEU A 58 -16.13 5.63 -2.68
C LEU A 58 -17.00 6.85 -2.94
N ALA A 59 -16.51 7.84 -3.72
CA ALA A 59 -17.16 9.14 -3.87
C ALA A 59 -17.27 9.65 -5.32
N CYS A 60 -16.67 8.97 -6.31
CA CYS A 60 -16.68 9.38 -7.72
C CYS A 60 -16.78 8.15 -8.65
N PRO A 61 -16.98 8.32 -9.98
CA PRO A 61 -17.16 7.18 -10.89
C PRO A 61 -15.87 6.42 -11.25
N ARG A 62 -14.69 6.88 -10.79
CA ARG A 62 -13.40 6.25 -11.13
C ARG A 62 -13.27 4.85 -10.53
N LYS A 63 -12.54 3.98 -11.23
CA LYS A 63 -12.19 2.62 -10.78
C LYS A 63 -10.68 2.46 -10.59
N PHE A 64 -10.31 1.58 -9.67
CA PHE A 64 -8.96 1.30 -9.22
C PHE A 64 -8.73 -0.22 -9.10
N ARG A 65 -7.48 -0.64 -8.96
CA ARG A 65 -7.10 -2.06 -8.84
C ARG A 65 -7.24 -2.58 -7.41
N ARG A 66 -6.91 -1.75 -6.42
CA ARG A 66 -7.00 -2.09 -4.99
C ARG A 66 -7.77 -1.03 -4.22
N TYR A 67 -8.23 -1.42 -3.04
CA TYR A 67 -8.84 -0.48 -2.10
C TYR A 67 -7.84 0.58 -1.61
N ALA A 68 -6.57 0.21 -1.39
CA ALA A 68 -5.55 1.18 -1.01
C ALA A 68 -5.35 2.27 -2.08
N ASP A 69 -5.43 1.92 -3.36
CA ASP A 69 -5.34 2.88 -4.46
C ASP A 69 -6.52 3.88 -4.45
N VAL A 70 -7.71 3.44 -4.02
CA VAL A 70 -8.85 4.35 -3.79
C VAL A 70 -8.52 5.33 -2.68
N LEU A 71 -7.95 4.86 -1.57
CA LEU A 71 -7.57 5.75 -0.47
C LEU A 71 -6.49 6.75 -0.89
N ILE A 72 -5.46 6.33 -1.63
CA ILE A 72 -4.42 7.23 -2.17
C ILE A 72 -5.06 8.32 -3.02
N HIS A 73 -5.99 7.94 -3.91
CA HIS A 73 -6.70 8.91 -4.75
C HIS A 73 -7.47 9.96 -3.92
N LEU A 74 -8.16 9.52 -2.87
CA LEU A 74 -8.88 10.41 -1.97
C LEU A 74 -7.91 11.27 -1.15
N GLU A 75 -6.85 10.70 -0.58
CA GLU A 75 -5.86 11.44 0.22
C GLU A 75 -5.14 12.50 -0.59
N ALA A 76 -4.84 12.23 -1.86
CA ALA A 76 -4.24 13.18 -2.80
C ALA A 76 -5.16 14.37 -3.13
N GLY A 77 -6.45 14.32 -2.78
CA GLY A 77 -7.40 15.40 -3.05
C GLY A 77 -7.75 15.56 -4.53
N THR A 78 -7.42 14.57 -5.37
CA THR A 78 -7.69 14.58 -6.82
C THR A 78 -9.08 14.05 -7.17
N CYS A 79 -9.90 13.75 -6.16
CA CYS A 79 -11.25 13.23 -6.34
C CYS A 79 -12.22 14.35 -6.68
N SER A 80 -13.01 14.18 -7.75
CA SER A 80 -14.01 15.15 -8.19
C SER A 80 -15.11 15.42 -7.16
N SER A 81 -15.28 14.55 -6.16
CA SER A 81 -16.19 14.80 -5.03
C SER A 81 -15.66 15.83 -4.02
N GLY A 82 -14.43 16.32 -4.16
CA GLY A 82 -13.76 17.17 -3.19
C GLY A 82 -13.29 16.44 -1.92
N THR A 83 -13.49 15.12 -1.84
CA THR A 83 -12.93 14.32 -0.74
C THR A 83 -11.41 14.34 -0.78
N ASN A 84 -10.81 14.65 0.37
CA ASN A 84 -9.37 14.83 0.55
C ASN A 84 -8.88 14.15 1.84
N LEU A 85 -7.57 14.14 2.08
CA LEU A 85 -6.91 13.62 3.29
C LEU A 85 -7.63 14.04 4.58
N ARG A 86 -7.86 15.34 4.76
CA ARG A 86 -8.49 15.92 5.96
C ARG A 86 -9.87 15.30 6.23
N SER A 87 -10.67 15.15 5.17
CA SER A 87 -12.03 14.62 5.27
C SER A 87 -12.01 13.11 5.55
N LEU A 88 -11.09 12.38 4.92
CA LEU A 88 -10.92 10.95 5.12
C LEU A 88 -10.45 10.62 6.54
N ASN A 89 -9.45 11.35 7.05
CA ASN A 89 -8.93 11.23 8.41
C ASN A 89 -10.04 11.46 9.44
N ARG A 90 -10.81 12.53 9.29
CA ARG A 90 -11.96 12.83 10.15
C ARG A 90 -12.98 11.68 10.14
N LEU A 91 -13.33 11.17 8.96
CA LEU A 91 -14.28 10.05 8.86
C LEU A 91 -13.77 8.78 9.54
N ALA A 92 -12.47 8.49 9.47
CA ALA A 92 -11.87 7.36 10.16
C ALA A 92 -11.89 7.51 11.68
N ALA A 93 -11.67 8.73 12.21
CA ALA A 93 -11.76 9.06 13.64
C ALA A 93 -13.19 9.08 14.19
N MET A 94 -14.19 9.31 13.32
CA MET A 94 -15.62 9.24 13.65
C MET A 94 -16.18 7.82 13.68
N CYS A 95 -15.53 6.85 13.03
CA CYS A 95 -15.96 5.46 13.02
C CYS A 95 -15.88 4.86 14.42
N TYR A 96 -16.88 4.08 14.84
CA TYR A 96 -16.95 3.50 16.19
C TYR A 96 -15.77 2.57 16.54
N GLN A 97 -15.05 2.06 15.54
CA GLN A 97 -13.86 1.20 15.73
C GLN A 97 -12.54 1.97 15.80
N TRP A 98 -12.56 3.31 15.78
CA TRP A 98 -11.35 4.15 15.72
C TRP A 98 -10.27 3.70 16.72
N LYS A 99 -10.61 3.33 17.96
CA LYS A 99 -9.66 2.89 19.01
C LYS A 99 -8.74 1.75 18.57
N LYS A 100 -9.15 0.96 17.57
CA LYS A 100 -8.39 -0.19 17.07
C LYS A 100 -7.32 0.19 16.06
N TYR A 101 -7.46 1.32 15.37
CA TYR A 101 -6.55 1.70 14.29
C TYR A 101 -6.17 3.18 14.26
N VAL A 102 -6.66 3.98 15.21
CA VAL A 102 -6.24 5.38 15.44
C VAL A 102 -5.65 5.43 16.83
N ALA A 103 -4.44 5.97 16.95
CA ALA A 103 -3.82 6.21 18.24
C ALA A 103 -4.52 7.38 18.97
N LYS A 104 -4.64 7.27 20.29
CA LYS A 104 -5.68 7.98 21.06
C LYS A 104 -5.45 9.49 21.06
N GLU A 105 -4.20 9.87 21.21
CA GLU A 105 -3.66 11.22 21.22
C GLU A 105 -3.97 11.98 19.92
N PHE A 106 -4.03 11.31 18.78
CA PHE A 106 -4.33 11.94 17.50
C PHE A 106 -5.82 12.10 17.22
N ARG A 107 -6.71 11.43 17.96
CA ARG A 107 -8.14 11.39 17.59
C ARG A 107 -8.74 12.78 17.47
N GLN A 108 -8.48 13.65 18.44
CA GLN A 108 -9.05 14.99 18.46
C GLN A 108 -8.54 15.82 17.26
N GLN A 109 -7.23 15.77 17.02
CA GLN A 109 -6.58 16.41 15.87
C GLN A 109 -7.21 15.96 14.53
N LEU A 110 -7.43 14.65 14.35
CA LEU A 110 -8.07 14.13 13.14
C LEU A 110 -9.54 14.57 13.00
N LEU A 111 -10.28 14.68 14.11
CA LEU A 111 -11.67 15.16 14.11
C LEU A 111 -11.77 16.63 13.71
N GLU A 112 -10.78 17.43 14.10
CA GLU A 112 -10.61 18.85 13.77
C GLU A 112 -10.00 19.07 12.39
N ARG A 113 -9.73 17.98 11.65
CA ARG A 113 -9.15 18.01 10.28
C ARG A 113 -7.73 18.57 10.24
N ASP A 114 -7.04 18.54 11.36
CA ASP A 114 -5.64 18.90 11.43
C ASP A 114 -4.75 17.72 10.98
N VAL A 115 -3.69 18.06 10.26
CA VAL A 115 -2.73 17.14 9.65
C VAL A 115 -1.29 17.50 10.02
N ALA A 116 -1.09 18.30 11.07
CA ALA A 116 0.22 18.73 11.52
C ALA A 116 1.14 17.54 11.89
N TYR A 117 0.57 16.40 12.30
CA TYR A 117 1.30 15.13 12.50
C TYR A 117 2.19 14.74 11.30
N ARG A 118 1.84 15.17 10.07
CA ARG A 118 2.62 14.89 8.86
C ARG A 118 3.93 15.65 8.78
N VAL A 119 4.04 16.77 9.48
CA VAL A 119 5.27 17.59 9.52
C VAL A 119 6.27 16.95 10.49
N TRP A 120 5.79 16.40 11.60
CA TRP A 120 6.63 15.77 12.63
C TRP A 120 6.95 14.30 12.36
N GLY A 121 6.40 13.72 11.29
CA GLY A 121 6.68 12.34 10.89
C GLY A 121 5.95 11.29 11.72
N GLU A 122 4.89 11.66 12.42
CA GLU A 122 4.12 10.77 13.29
C GLU A 122 3.04 9.99 12.52
N GLY A 123 2.67 8.81 13.04
CA GLY A 123 1.70 7.91 12.41
C GLY A 123 0.41 7.77 13.22
N PRO A 124 -0.65 8.58 12.97
CA PRO A 124 -1.87 8.52 13.76
C PRO A 124 -2.64 7.21 13.57
N PHE A 125 -2.35 6.46 12.50
CA PHE A 125 -2.97 5.19 12.20
C PHE A 125 -2.09 4.04 12.61
N LYS A 126 -2.66 3.01 13.22
CA LYS A 126 -1.93 1.81 13.62
C LYS A 126 -2.60 0.54 13.17
N CYS A 127 -1.80 -0.49 12.91
CA CYS A 127 -2.33 -1.81 12.61
C CYS A 127 -2.99 -2.41 13.86
N PRO A 128 -4.27 -2.82 13.81
CA PRO A 128 -4.94 -3.45 14.96
C PRO A 128 -4.31 -4.75 15.46
N ARG A 129 -3.40 -5.36 14.68
CA ARG A 129 -2.77 -6.65 15.01
C ARG A 129 -1.34 -6.50 15.47
N CYS A 130 -0.48 -5.90 14.65
CA CYS A 130 0.95 -5.79 14.96
C CYS A 130 1.35 -4.46 15.59
N GLY A 131 0.46 -3.48 15.66
CA GLY A 131 0.73 -2.18 16.30
C GLY A 131 1.52 -1.19 15.44
N GLU A 132 2.12 -1.63 14.33
CA GLU A 132 2.85 -0.77 13.36
C GLU A 132 2.06 0.50 13.01
N GLU A 133 2.77 1.62 12.99
CA GLU A 133 2.22 2.97 12.82
C GLU A 133 2.41 3.48 11.39
N PHE A 134 1.43 4.25 10.93
CA PHE A 134 1.33 4.72 9.56
C PHE A 134 0.83 6.17 9.53
N PRO A 135 1.46 7.04 8.72
CA PRO A 135 1.03 8.44 8.56
C PRO A 135 -0.28 8.57 7.76
N LEU A 136 -0.64 7.55 6.99
CA LEU A 136 -1.78 7.57 6.06
C LEU A 136 -2.63 6.32 6.20
N LEU A 137 -3.94 6.46 5.95
CA LEU A 137 -4.85 5.31 5.89
C LEU A 137 -4.53 4.43 4.69
N SER A 138 -4.07 5.00 3.59
CA SER A 138 -3.59 4.23 2.44
C SER A 138 -2.39 3.35 2.78
N SER A 139 -1.42 3.86 3.54
CA SER A 139 -0.26 3.10 3.99
C SER A 139 -0.66 1.94 4.90
N LEU A 140 -1.55 2.19 5.88
CA LEU A 140 -2.12 1.12 6.69
C LEU A 140 -2.88 0.11 5.82
N ALA A 141 -3.70 0.57 4.88
CA ALA A 141 -4.46 -0.30 3.97
C ALA A 141 -3.56 -1.16 3.08
N MET A 142 -2.43 -0.63 2.61
CA MET A 142 -1.41 -1.38 1.87
C MET A 142 -0.77 -2.45 2.75
N HIS A 143 -0.41 -2.11 3.98
CA HIS A 143 0.15 -3.06 4.94
C HIS A 143 -0.80 -4.25 5.20
N VAL A 144 -2.08 -3.99 5.49
CA VAL A 144 -3.09 -5.04 5.74
C VAL A 144 -3.63 -5.72 4.45
N TRP A 145 -3.22 -5.24 3.28
CA TRP A 145 -3.52 -5.86 2.00
C TRP A 145 -2.41 -6.82 1.56
N SER A 146 -1.16 -6.54 1.96
CA SER A 146 -0.02 -7.36 1.58
C SER A 146 -0.23 -8.82 2.00
N PRO A 147 -0.03 -9.80 1.11
CA PRO A 147 -0.08 -11.22 1.46
C PRO A 147 1.14 -11.65 2.29
N THR A 148 1.96 -10.71 2.78
CA THR A 148 3.13 -11.00 3.58
C THR A 148 2.74 -11.57 4.96
N PRO A 149 3.37 -12.68 5.38
CA PRO A 149 2.95 -13.44 6.55
C PRO A 149 3.14 -12.70 7.89
N GLN A 150 3.92 -11.61 7.93
CA GLN A 150 4.30 -10.98 9.20
C GLN A 150 3.14 -10.30 9.94
N CYS A 151 2.09 -9.86 9.24
CA CYS A 151 0.92 -9.26 9.89
C CYS A 151 -0.32 -10.12 9.77
N GLY A 152 -0.73 -10.54 8.57
CA GLY A 152 -1.98 -11.30 8.36
C GLY A 152 -3.27 -10.63 8.83
N GLN A 153 -3.23 -9.35 9.24
CA GLN A 153 -4.41 -8.52 9.43
C GLN A 153 -4.97 -8.24 8.04
N GLY A 154 -6.12 -8.81 7.69
CA GLY A 154 -6.75 -8.59 6.38
C GLY A 154 -7.60 -7.32 6.33
N MET A 155 -7.67 -6.65 5.17
CA MET A 155 -8.46 -5.42 4.98
C MET A 155 -9.99 -5.63 5.10
N ASN A 156 -10.49 -6.84 4.84
CA ASN A 156 -11.92 -7.12 4.82
C ASN A 156 -12.46 -7.65 6.16
N GLY A 157 -11.57 -8.01 7.11
CA GLY A 157 -11.91 -8.57 8.41
C GLY A 157 -11.82 -7.58 9.56
N GLY A 158 -12.43 -7.91 10.70
CA GLY A 158 -12.27 -7.19 11.97
C GLY A 158 -12.56 -5.67 11.89
N ALA A 159 -11.72 -4.88 12.54
CA ALA A 159 -11.84 -3.42 12.59
C ALA A 159 -11.65 -2.76 11.21
N MET A 160 -10.72 -3.28 10.39
CA MET A 160 -10.44 -2.73 9.05
C MET A 160 -11.63 -2.91 8.10
N GLY A 161 -12.27 -4.08 8.13
CA GLY A 161 -13.49 -4.33 7.35
C GLY A 161 -14.65 -3.43 7.77
N LYS A 162 -14.78 -3.15 9.08
CA LYS A 162 -15.78 -2.22 9.62
C LYS A 162 -15.50 -0.77 9.18
N LEU A 163 -14.24 -0.33 9.21
CA LEU A 163 -13.82 0.96 8.69
C LEU A 163 -14.14 1.09 7.19
N LYS A 164 -13.77 0.10 6.37
CA LYS A 164 -14.07 0.09 4.93
C LYS A 164 -15.56 0.25 4.64
N ARG A 165 -16.43 -0.49 5.34
CA ARG A 165 -17.89 -0.35 5.20
C ARG A 165 -18.40 1.02 5.66
N TRP A 166 -17.85 1.55 6.75
CA TRP A 166 -18.20 2.88 7.25
C TRP A 166 -17.85 3.99 6.26
N LEU A 167 -16.62 4.00 5.74
CA LEU A 167 -16.18 4.96 4.73
C LEU A 167 -17.03 4.85 3.47
N GLY A 168 -17.33 3.62 3.04
CA GLY A 168 -18.31 3.35 1.99
C GLY A 168 -19.61 4.08 2.28
N LYS A 169 -20.30 3.80 3.38
CA LYS A 169 -21.59 4.45 3.69
C LYS A 169 -21.54 5.98 3.76
N LYS A 170 -20.45 6.56 4.25
CA LYS A 170 -20.35 8.03 4.42
C LYS A 170 -19.94 8.78 3.16
N LEU A 171 -19.23 8.14 2.24
CA LEU A 171 -18.79 8.73 0.97
C LEU A 171 -19.66 8.31 -0.22
N PHE A 172 -20.45 7.25 -0.07
CA PHE A 172 -21.39 6.76 -1.09
C PHE A 172 -22.64 7.61 -1.36
N PRO A 173 -23.16 8.53 -0.51
CA PRO A 173 -24.38 9.27 -0.87
C PRO A 173 -24.24 10.09 -2.15
N PHE A 174 -23.02 10.40 -2.58
CA PHE A 174 -22.74 11.09 -3.84
C PHE A 174 -22.98 10.23 -5.10
N ARG A 175 -23.32 8.94 -4.98
CA ARG A 175 -23.61 8.06 -6.14
C ARG A 175 -25.04 8.13 -6.67
N ALA A 176 -25.97 8.79 -5.97
CA ALA A 176 -27.37 8.84 -6.38
C ALA A 176 -27.62 9.58 -7.71
N GLY A 177 -26.71 10.47 -8.13
CA GLY A 177 -26.83 11.27 -9.36
C GLY A 177 -26.17 10.69 -10.63
N TRP A 178 -25.62 9.47 -10.60
CA TRP A 178 -24.90 8.88 -11.74
C TRP A 178 -25.70 7.77 -12.45
N ARG A 179 -26.98 7.62 -12.13
CA ARG A 179 -27.92 6.73 -12.83
C ARG A 179 -28.61 7.43 -13.99
N THR A 180 -27.88 8.17 -14.82
CA THR A 180 -28.32 8.63 -16.13
C THR A 180 -27.10 8.96 -16.98
N ALA A 181 -26.65 7.98 -17.76
CA ALA A 181 -25.98 8.11 -19.05
C ALA A 181 -25.84 6.70 -19.64
#